data_AF-A0A349NGU8-F1
#
_entry.id   AF-A0A349NGU8-F1
#
_cell.length_a   1.000
_cell.length_b   1.000
_cell.length_c   1.000
_cell.angle_alpha   90.00
_cell.angle_beta   90.00
_cell.angle_gamma   90.00
#
_symmetry.space_group_name_H-M   'P 1'
#
loop_
_entity.id
_entity.type
_entity.pdbx_description
1 polymer ?
#
loop_
_entity_poly.entity_id
_entity_poly.type
_entity_poly.pdbx_seq_one_letter_code
_entity_poly.pdbx_strand_id
1 'polypeptide(L)' 'MDYLSLIKSSISDELDGFIALFEKSLSHTDGLLQSALDHIKQRTGKRMRPMLILL' A
#
# COMPACT_ATOMS: atom_id res chain seq x y z
N MET A 1 -3.22 4.83 -24.07
CA MET A 1 -4.23 4.17 -23.22
C MET A 1 -3.59 3.85 -21.89
N ASP A 2 -4.17 4.33 -20.79
CA ASP A 2 -3.68 4.04 -19.44
C ASP A 2 -4.29 2.72 -18.92
N TYR A 3 -3.65 1.60 -19.31
CA TYR A 3 -4.07 0.27 -18.90
C TYR A 3 -3.96 0.04 -17.40
N LEU A 4 -3.05 0.75 -16.71
CA LEU A 4 -2.87 0.61 -15.27
C LEU A 4 -4.09 1.16 -14.53
N SER A 5 -4.57 2.34 -14.94
CA SER A 5 -5.79 2.91 -14.37
C SER A 5 -7.02 2.04 -14.64
N LEU A 6 -7.11 1.41 -15.81
CA LEU A 6 -8.20 0.47 -16.11
C LEU A 6 -8.18 -0.73 -15.15
N ILE A 7 -7.03 -1.39 -15.00
CA ILE A 7 -6.86 -2.54 -14.09
C ILE A 7 -7.12 -2.13 -12.64
N LYS A 8 -6.63 -0.95 -12.22
CA LYS A 8 -6.82 -0.45 -10.85
C LYS A 8 -8.30 -0.18 -10.56
N SER A 9 -9.07 0.28 -11.55
CA SER A 9 -10.46 0.68 -11.35
C SER A 9 -11.37 -0.44 -10.86
N SER A 10 -11.10 -1.70 -11.23
CA SER A 10 -11.90 -2.85 -10.82
C SER A 10 -11.60 -3.36 -9.40
N ILE A 11 -10.51 -2.91 -8.78
CA ILE A 11 -10.05 -3.38 -7.46
C ILE A 11 -9.74 -2.20 -6.52
N SER A 12 -10.29 -1.02 -6.80
CA SER A 12 -9.89 0.21 -6.09
C SER A 12 -10.21 0.12 -4.60
N ASP A 13 -11.37 -0.42 -4.25
CA ASP A 13 -11.85 -0.51 -2.86
C ASP A 13 -11.01 -1.51 -2.05
N GLU A 14 -10.71 -2.68 -2.62
CA GLU A 14 -9.85 -3.68 -2.00
C GLU A 14 -8.42 -3.19 -1.87
N LEU A 15 -7.92 -2.47 -2.88
CA LEU A 15 -6.60 -1.88 -2.86
C LEU A 15 -6.49 -0.81 -1.77
N ASP A 16 -7.49 0.05 -1.61
CA ASP A 16 -7.52 1.05 -0.53
C ASP A 16 -7.60 0.38 0.85
N GLY A 17 -8.37 -0.71 0.98
CA GLY A 17 -8.38 -1.55 2.18
C GLY A 17 -7.01 -2.16 2.51
N PHE A 18 -6.31 -2.69 1.50
CA PHE A 18 -4.93 -3.18 1.66
C PHE A 18 -3.99 -2.08 2.14
N ILE A 19 -4.11 -0.87 1.60
CA ILE A 19 -3.27 0.27 1.94
C ILE A 19 -3.47 0.66 3.41
N ALA A 20 -4.73 0.77 3.85
CA ALA A 20 -5.05 1.07 5.24
C ALA A 20 -4.51 0.00 6.20
N LEU A 21 -4.65 -1.28 5.84
CA LEU A 21 -4.11 -2.39 6.64
C LEU A 21 -2.58 -2.35 6.71
N PHE A 22 -1.92 -2.09 5.57
CA PHE A 22 -0.47 -1.97 5.48
C PHE A 22 0.04 -0.85 6.39
N GLU A 23 -0.53 0.35 6.31
CA GLU A 23 -0.13 1.49 7.13
C GLU A 23 -0.32 1.23 8.63
N LYS A 24 -1.45 0.61 9.01
CA LYS A 24 -1.74 0.22 10.38
C LYS A 24 -0.77 -0.83 10.90
N SER A 25 -0.43 -1.83 10.09
CA SER A 25 0.52 -2.89 10.48
C SER A 25 1.94 -2.38 10.71
N LEU A 26 2.29 -1.24 10.10
CA LEU A 26 3.56 -0.54 10.27
C LEU A 26 3.46 0.66 11.22
N SER A 27 2.43 0.72 12.07
CA SER A 27 2.34 1.72 13.15
C SER A 27 2.83 1.09 14.45
N HIS A 28 3.77 1.75 15.12
CA HIS A 28 4.30 1.31 16.40
C HIS A 28 4.42 2.48 17.38
N THR A 29 4.19 2.20 18.66
CA THR A 29 4.32 3.19 19.74
C THR A 29 5.76 3.48 20.17
N ASP A 30 6.74 2.71 19.70
CA ASP A 30 8.16 2.92 20.02
C ASP A 30 8.75 3.94 19.04
N GLY A 31 9.27 5.05 19.55
CA GLY A 31 9.71 6.18 18.72
C GLY A 31 10.90 5.88 17.78
N LEU A 32 11.81 4.98 18.16
CA LEU A 32 12.96 4.64 17.31
C LEU A 32 12.50 3.74 16.16
N LEU A 33 11.70 2.72 16.48
CA LEU A 33 11.16 1.81 15.48
C LEU A 33 10.18 2.53 14.54
N GLN A 34 9.37 3.44 15.06
CA GLN A 34 8.43 4.25 14.28
C GLN A 34 9.14 5.05 13.18
N SER A 35 10.30 5.65 13.48
CA SER A 35 11.11 6.39 12.48
C SER A 35 11.57 5.50 11.32
N ALA A 36 12.02 4.28 11.62
CA ALA A 36 12.42 3.31 10.60
C ALA A 36 11.21 2.86 9.75
N LEU A 37 10.07 2.60 10.39
CA LEU A 37 8.83 2.20 9.72
C LEU A 37 8.27 3.32 8.82
N ASP A 38 8.35 4.57 9.24
CA ASP A 38 7.91 5.71 8.43
C ASP A 38 8.77 5.89 7.18
N HIS A 39 10.08 5.63 7.26
CA HIS A 39 10.94 5.60 6.07
C HIS A 39 10.51 4.51 5.07
N ILE A 40 10.05 3.36 5.56
CA ILE A 40 9.55 2.26 4.72
C ILE A 40 8.23 2.65 4.05
N LYS A 41 7.28 3.28 4.78
CA LYS A 41 6.00 3.73 4.23
C LYS A 41 6.15 4.73 3.08
N GLN A 42 7.14 5.61 3.16
CA GLN A 42 7.43 6.60 2.11
C GLN A 42 7.89 5.97 0.79
N ARG A 43 8.44 4.75 0.82
CA ARG A 43 8.85 4.01 -0.39
C ARG A 43 7.72 3.17 -0.96
N THR A 44 6.54 3.78 -1.08
CA THR A 44 5.42 3.17 -1.79
C THR A 44 5.70 3.22 -3.30
N GLY A 45 6.17 2.11 -3.87
CA GLY A 45 6.27 1.95 -5.32
C GLY A 45 4.90 1.85 -5.99
N LYS A 46 4.84 1.37 -7.24
CA LYS A 46 3.59 1.22 -8.01
C LYS A 46 2.57 0.22 -7.44
N ARG A 47 2.86 -0.43 -6.29
CA ARG A 47 2.00 -1.45 -5.66
C ARG A 47 1.55 -2.56 -6.63
N MET A 48 2.39 -2.92 -7.61
CA MET A 48 2.09 -3.94 -8.62
C MET A 48 1.85 -5.33 -8.03
N ARG A 49 2.63 -5.71 -6.99
CA ARG A 49 2.48 -7.02 -6.31
C ARG A 49 1.09 -7.18 -5.68
N PRO A 50 0.61 -6.24 -4.83
CA PRO A 50 -0.74 -6.34 -4.29
C PRO A 50 -1.81 -6.22 -5.38
N MET A 51 -1.64 -5.42 -6.42
CA MET A 51 -2.59 -5.40 -7.55
C MET A 51 -2.75 -6.77 -8.22
N LEU A 52 -1.65 -7.50 -8.48
CA LEU A 52 -1.69 -8.83 -9.09
C LEU A 52 -2.36 -9.91 -8.20
N ILE A 53 -2.41 -9.70 -6.88
CA ILE A 53 -3.06 -10.64 -5.95
C ILE A 53 -4.57 -10.37 -5.86
N LEU A 54 -4.99 -9.13 -6.09
CA LEU A 54 -6.39 -8.69 -5.98
C LEU A 54 -7.20 -8.88 -7.28
N LEU A 55 -6.52 -9.12 -8.42
CA LEU A 55 -7.13 -9.50 -9.69
C LEU A 55 -7.41 -11.00 -9.73
#